data_AF-A0A2S6BWK3-F1
#
_entry.id   AF-A0A2S6BWK3-F1
#
_cell.length_a   1.000
_cell.length_b   1.000
_cell.length_c   1.000
_cell.angle_alpha   90.00
_cell.angle_beta   90.00
_cell.angle_gamma   90.00
#
_symmetry.space_group_name_H-M   'P 1'
#
loop_
_entity.id
_entity.type
_entity.pdbx_description
1 polymer ?
#
loop_
_entity_poly.entity_id
_entity_poly.type
_entity_poly.pdbx_seq_one_letter_code
_entity_poly.pdbx_strand_id
1 'polypeptide(L)'
;MAKNKKRKIHTDHAEHRKPARPPQRKDVAKSKSSAKHQSAKPAKPQQQHQQPTIPFLAEDRILLIGEGDFSFSRSIVAEHGCCDVTATCYDSQEELFEKYKPQAESHVQYLEEEGQKVLYSVDATRSDKHKQLAKTVAEEGKFNVILFNFPHVGGKSTDVNRQVRFNQELLVKFFQTAQGLLVVNGNSDEEKGTIVVTLFEGEPYTLWNVKDLARHAGLEVVRSFKFLAEAYPGYEHVRTLGNLVGGGGWKGEDREARSYVFRMKGGGGNGGGNEKPKTQADMQKEMERQRRERLGAGDKRKRAKDEDSSSDEE
;
A
#
# COMPACT_ATOMS: atom_id res chain seq x y z
N MET A 1 49.08 -35.84 36.16
CA MET A 1 48.61 -36.43 37.44
C MET A 1 49.21 -35.65 38.59
N ALA A 2 48.41 -35.03 39.46
CA ALA A 2 48.68 -34.82 40.89
C ALA A 2 47.53 -34.03 41.51
N LYS A 3 46.90 -34.62 42.55
CA LYS A 3 45.79 -34.09 43.33
C LYS A 3 46.30 -33.62 44.70
N ASN A 4 45.64 -32.60 45.25
CA ASN A 4 45.40 -32.32 46.68
C ASN A 4 46.63 -31.95 47.56
N LYS A 5 46.54 -31.09 48.59
CA LYS A 5 45.57 -31.11 49.70
C LYS A 5 45.57 -29.80 50.51
N LYS A 6 44.39 -29.52 51.09
CA LYS A 6 43.93 -28.42 51.96
C LYS A 6 44.82 -28.05 53.17
N ARG A 7 44.62 -26.82 53.70
CA ARG A 7 44.34 -26.56 55.13
C ARG A 7 43.52 -25.25 55.32
N LYS A 8 42.56 -25.32 56.25
CA LYS A 8 41.50 -24.36 56.64
C LYS A 8 41.55 -24.28 58.18
N ILE A 9 41.50 -23.10 58.81
CA ILE A 9 40.97 -22.77 60.17
C ILE A 9 40.79 -21.23 60.17
N HIS A 10 39.62 -20.57 60.17
CA HIS A 10 38.47 -20.40 61.11
C HIS A 10 38.71 -19.50 62.34
N THR A 11 37.78 -18.55 62.55
CA THR A 11 37.30 -17.83 63.78
C THR A 11 37.07 -16.34 63.47
N ASP A 12 36.12 -15.60 64.05
CA ASP A 12 34.69 -15.78 64.39
C ASP A 12 34.16 -14.38 64.80
N HIS A 13 32.85 -14.13 64.57
CA HIS A 13 31.87 -13.26 65.29
C HIS A 13 32.30 -11.90 65.95
N ALA A 14 31.50 -10.82 66.00
CA ALA A 14 30.09 -10.74 66.41
C ALA A 14 29.45 -9.34 66.13
N GLU A 15 28.12 -9.32 66.26
CA GLU A 15 27.16 -8.23 66.10
C GLU A 15 27.15 -7.17 67.25
N HIS A 16 26.54 -5.99 67.04
CA HIS A 16 25.28 -5.55 67.73
C HIS A 16 24.96 -4.02 67.68
N ARG A 17 23.71 -3.75 67.25
CA ARG A 17 22.63 -2.85 67.78
C ARG A 17 22.84 -1.39 68.26
N LYS A 18 21.81 -0.59 67.90
CA LYS A 18 21.45 0.82 68.28
C LYS A 18 21.14 1.01 69.79
N PRO A 19 21.09 2.28 70.28
CA PRO A 19 19.82 2.82 70.83
C PRO A 19 19.56 4.35 70.59
N ALA A 20 18.56 4.92 71.28
CA ALA A 20 17.64 6.01 70.91
C ALA A 20 17.89 7.44 71.49
N ARG A 21 17.07 8.42 71.03
CA ARG A 21 16.88 9.88 71.38
C ARG A 21 16.37 10.14 72.83
N PRO A 22 16.15 11.38 73.42
CA PRO A 22 15.77 12.75 72.88
C PRO A 22 16.37 13.99 73.69
N PRO A 23 15.81 15.25 73.80
CA PRO A 23 14.94 16.14 72.97
C PRO A 23 15.40 17.63 72.74
N GLN A 24 14.76 18.29 71.74
CA GLN A 24 14.35 19.72 71.54
C GLN A 24 15.24 20.98 71.82
N ARG A 25 15.29 21.91 70.84
CA ARG A 25 14.75 23.31 70.93
C ARG A 25 14.66 24.01 69.55
N LYS A 26 13.83 25.05 69.51
CA LYS A 26 13.18 25.74 68.37
C LYS A 26 14.09 26.74 67.67
N ASP A 27 13.86 26.96 66.36
CA ASP A 27 13.82 28.31 65.79
C ASP A 27 12.86 28.39 64.61
N VAL A 28 12.16 29.52 64.56
CA VAL A 28 11.04 29.84 63.68
C VAL A 28 11.57 30.66 62.52
N ALA A 29 11.32 30.22 61.28
CA ALA A 29 11.40 31.08 60.10
C ALA A 29 10.24 30.77 59.15
N LYS A 30 9.38 31.79 58.96
CA LYS A 30 8.28 31.82 57.99
C LYS A 30 8.85 31.87 56.56
N SER A 31 8.39 30.98 55.68
CA SER A 31 8.42 31.24 54.24
C SER A 31 7.24 30.56 53.52
N LYS A 32 6.28 31.42 53.16
CA LYS A 32 5.34 31.40 52.02
C LYS A 32 5.01 30.03 51.39
N SER A 33 3.76 29.61 51.57
CA SER A 33 3.06 28.63 50.75
C SER A 33 2.97 29.10 49.30
N SER A 34 3.71 28.47 48.39
CA SER A 34 3.39 28.46 46.97
C SER A 34 2.41 27.31 46.71
N ALA A 35 1.19 27.65 46.30
CA ALA A 35 0.22 26.69 45.80
C ALA A 35 0.80 26.00 44.57
N LYS A 36 1.10 24.70 44.67
CA LYS A 36 1.35 23.86 43.50
C LYS A 36 0.03 23.68 42.77
N HIS A 37 -0.16 24.41 41.69
CA HIS A 37 -1.09 24.02 40.64
C HIS A 37 -0.68 22.64 40.14
N GLN A 38 -1.44 21.62 40.53
CA GLN A 38 -1.43 20.34 39.83
C GLN A 38 -2.05 20.60 38.45
N SER A 39 -1.20 20.75 37.44
CA SER A 39 -1.63 20.69 36.05
C SER A 39 -2.24 19.31 35.82
N ALA A 40 -3.57 19.27 35.69
CA ALA A 40 -4.27 18.09 35.23
C ALA A 40 -3.64 17.65 33.90
N LYS A 41 -3.25 16.38 33.81
CA LYS A 41 -2.83 15.78 32.54
C LYS A 41 -3.98 16.00 31.54
N PRO A 42 -3.72 16.48 30.32
CA PRO A 42 -4.78 16.60 29.33
C PRO A 42 -5.37 15.20 29.13
N ALA A 43 -6.68 15.10 29.29
CA ALA A 43 -7.43 13.91 28.94
C ALA A 43 -7.06 13.55 27.49
N LYS A 44 -6.72 12.28 27.25
CA LYS A 44 -6.62 11.77 25.87
C LYS A 44 -7.94 12.14 25.18
N PRO A 45 -7.92 12.70 23.96
CA PRO A 45 -9.15 12.92 23.22
C PRO A 45 -9.90 11.59 23.19
N GLN A 46 -11.16 11.59 23.65
CA GLN A 46 -12.06 10.49 23.35
C GLN A 46 -12.00 10.30 21.84
N GLN A 47 -11.55 9.13 21.39
CA GLN A 47 -11.59 8.77 19.98
C GLN A 47 -13.05 8.88 19.57
N GLN A 48 -13.41 9.96 18.87
CA GLN A 48 -14.68 10.01 18.15
C GLN A 48 -14.70 8.75 17.30
N HIS A 49 -15.74 7.93 17.42
CA HIS A 49 -15.96 6.78 16.56
C HIS A 49 -16.00 7.31 15.12
N GLN A 50 -14.87 7.28 14.43
CA GLN A 50 -14.79 7.67 13.03
C GLN A 50 -15.54 6.59 12.27
N GLN A 51 -16.53 6.98 11.48
CA GLN A 51 -17.21 6.05 10.59
C GLN A 51 -16.16 5.43 9.65
N PRO A 52 -16.10 4.10 9.55
CA PRO A 52 -15.15 3.44 8.68
C PRO A 52 -15.38 3.86 7.23
N THR A 53 -14.29 4.03 6.48
CA THR A 53 -14.35 4.25 5.04
C THR A 53 -14.19 2.91 4.34
N ILE A 54 -15.21 2.50 3.59
CA ILE A 54 -15.17 1.30 2.74
C ILE A 54 -14.80 1.73 1.31
N PRO A 55 -13.71 1.20 0.71
CA PRO A 55 -13.19 1.70 -0.57
C PRO A 55 -13.80 1.02 -1.80
N PHE A 56 -14.92 0.32 -1.65
CA PHE A 56 -15.66 -0.39 -2.68
C PHE A 56 -17.14 -0.37 -2.35
N LEU A 57 -17.96 -0.66 -3.36
CA LEU A 57 -19.39 -0.91 -3.25
C LEU A 57 -19.68 -2.42 -3.32
N ALA A 58 -20.90 -2.81 -2.97
CA ALA A 58 -21.30 -4.22 -3.01
C ALA A 58 -21.32 -4.79 -4.44
N GLU A 59 -21.57 -3.93 -5.42
CA GLU A 59 -21.70 -4.28 -6.84
C GLU A 59 -20.38 -4.15 -7.61
N ASP A 60 -19.32 -3.66 -6.94
CA ASP A 60 -18.00 -3.57 -7.55
C ASP A 60 -17.46 -4.96 -7.86
N ARG A 61 -16.81 -5.09 -9.01
CA ARG A 61 -16.00 -6.26 -9.31
C ARG A 61 -14.63 -6.13 -8.65
N ILE A 62 -14.39 -6.97 -7.63
CA ILE A 62 -13.29 -6.83 -6.69
C ILE A 62 -12.26 -7.93 -6.89
N LEU A 63 -10.98 -7.53 -7.00
CA LEU A 63 -9.84 -8.44 -6.95
C LEU A 63 -9.07 -8.25 -5.65
N LEU A 64 -8.97 -9.30 -4.83
CA LEU A 64 -8.15 -9.32 -3.62
C LEU A 64 -6.85 -10.04 -3.90
N ILE A 65 -5.72 -9.35 -3.72
CA ILE A 65 -4.38 -9.87 -3.96
C ILE A 65 -3.69 -10.18 -2.65
N GLY A 66 -3.12 -11.38 -2.56
CA GLY A 66 -2.26 -11.78 -1.44
C GLY A 66 -3.02 -12.00 -0.15
N GLU A 67 -4.22 -12.56 -0.23
CA GLU A 67 -4.97 -13.01 0.94
C GLU A 67 -4.14 -14.03 1.73
N GLY A 68 -4.24 -13.92 3.05
CA GLY A 68 -3.68 -14.90 3.99
C GLY A 68 -4.66 -16.06 4.13
N ASP A 69 -5.40 -16.07 5.24
CA ASP A 69 -6.39 -17.10 5.54
C ASP A 69 -7.79 -16.80 4.97
N PHE A 70 -7.91 -15.82 4.07
CA PHE A 70 -9.17 -15.38 3.44
C PHE A 70 -10.24 -14.81 4.39
N SER A 71 -9.90 -14.51 5.64
CA SER A 71 -10.84 -13.91 6.61
C SER A 71 -11.37 -12.54 6.15
N PHE A 72 -10.53 -11.73 5.50
CA PHE A 72 -10.95 -10.44 4.92
C PHE A 72 -11.95 -10.65 3.78
N SER A 73 -11.61 -11.52 2.82
CA SER A 73 -12.51 -11.89 1.71
C SER A 73 -13.88 -12.35 2.22
N ARG A 74 -13.89 -13.27 3.20
CA ARG A 74 -15.12 -13.77 3.82
C ARG A 74 -15.95 -12.62 4.42
N SER A 75 -15.29 -11.72 5.15
CA SER A 75 -15.96 -10.59 5.82
C SER A 75 -16.64 -9.65 4.82
N ILE A 76 -15.99 -9.30 3.71
CA ILE A 76 -16.59 -8.37 2.73
C ILE A 76 -17.79 -9.00 1.99
N VAL A 77 -17.77 -10.31 1.77
CA VAL A 77 -18.90 -11.04 1.17
C VAL A 77 -20.07 -11.11 2.16
N ALA A 78 -19.80 -11.54 3.39
CA ALA A 78 -20.84 -11.76 4.39
C ALA A 78 -21.47 -10.45 4.92
N GLU A 79 -20.66 -9.44 5.19
CA GLU A 79 -21.07 -8.25 5.95
C GLU A 79 -21.26 -7.01 5.06
N HIS A 80 -20.54 -6.93 3.93
CA HIS A 80 -20.64 -5.81 2.99
C HIS A 80 -21.44 -6.18 1.72
N GLY A 81 -21.88 -7.44 1.60
CA GLY A 81 -22.72 -7.90 0.49
C GLY A 81 -22.02 -7.93 -0.86
N CYS A 82 -20.69 -7.93 -0.89
CA CYS A 82 -19.91 -7.97 -2.12
C CYS A 82 -20.19 -9.28 -2.88
N CYS A 83 -20.66 -9.17 -4.13
CA CYS A 83 -21.15 -10.32 -4.89
C CYS A 83 -20.26 -10.75 -6.06
N ASP A 84 -19.26 -9.96 -6.47
CA ASP A 84 -18.31 -10.29 -7.54
C ASP A 84 -16.86 -10.14 -7.05
N VAL A 85 -16.47 -11.08 -6.20
CA VAL A 85 -15.14 -11.14 -5.57
C VAL A 85 -14.31 -12.25 -6.21
N THR A 86 -13.12 -11.89 -6.67
CA THR A 86 -12.03 -12.83 -6.96
C THR A 86 -10.94 -12.66 -5.91
N ALA A 87 -10.85 -13.60 -4.97
CA ALA A 87 -9.86 -13.61 -3.92
C ALA A 87 -8.66 -14.48 -4.30
N THR A 88 -7.44 -13.99 -4.05
CA THR A 88 -6.23 -14.68 -4.50
C THR A 88 -5.16 -14.72 -3.42
N CYS A 89 -4.42 -15.83 -3.33
CA CYS A 89 -3.26 -15.97 -2.46
C CYS A 89 -2.01 -16.41 -3.25
N TYR A 90 -0.83 -16.16 -2.66
CA TYR A 90 0.45 -16.60 -3.23
C TYR A 90 0.72 -18.08 -2.97
N ASP A 91 0.30 -18.59 -1.81
CA ASP A 91 0.48 -20.00 -1.41
C ASP A 91 -0.29 -20.93 -2.39
N SER A 92 0.17 -22.18 -2.55
CA SER A 92 -0.66 -23.23 -3.16
C SER A 92 -1.86 -23.55 -2.24
N GLN A 93 -2.86 -24.27 -2.76
CA GLN A 93 -4.01 -24.68 -1.94
C GLN A 93 -3.57 -25.55 -0.74
N GLU A 94 -2.64 -26.48 -0.97
CA GLU A 94 -2.10 -27.36 0.07
C GLU A 94 -1.31 -26.56 1.13
N GLU A 95 -0.46 -25.64 0.68
CA GLU A 95 0.32 -24.77 1.58
C GLU A 95 -0.59 -23.87 2.42
N LEU A 96 -1.63 -23.28 1.80
CA LEU A 96 -2.62 -22.46 2.47
C LEU A 96 -3.28 -23.22 3.63
N PHE A 97 -3.84 -24.39 3.34
CA PHE A 97 -4.59 -25.16 4.35
C PHE A 97 -3.68 -25.70 5.45
N GLU A 98 -2.44 -26.07 5.15
CA GLU A 98 -1.51 -26.47 6.20
C GLU A 98 -1.11 -25.31 7.13
N LYS A 99 -0.91 -24.11 6.55
CA LYS A 99 -0.38 -22.92 7.22
C LYS A 99 -1.40 -22.18 8.07
N TYR A 100 -2.66 -22.19 7.65
CA TYR A 100 -3.76 -21.44 8.28
C TYR A 100 -4.92 -22.36 8.71
N LYS A 101 -4.64 -23.63 9.03
CA LYS A 101 -5.63 -24.50 9.66
C LYS A 101 -5.98 -24.05 11.07
N PRO A 102 -7.25 -24.20 11.49
CA PRO A 102 -8.34 -24.83 10.72
C PRO A 102 -9.16 -23.84 9.86
N GLN A 103 -8.93 -22.53 9.97
CA GLN A 103 -9.90 -21.54 9.50
C GLN A 103 -9.89 -21.30 7.98
N ALA A 104 -8.74 -21.47 7.31
CA ALA A 104 -8.67 -21.17 5.87
C ALA A 104 -9.58 -22.06 5.02
N GLU A 105 -9.72 -23.34 5.37
CA GLU A 105 -10.62 -24.27 4.65
C GLU A 105 -12.07 -23.80 4.72
N SER A 106 -12.55 -23.40 5.90
CA SER A 106 -13.94 -22.96 6.08
C SER A 106 -14.19 -21.58 5.44
N HIS A 107 -13.19 -20.70 5.43
CA HIS A 107 -13.30 -19.41 4.74
C HIS A 107 -13.38 -19.60 3.22
N VAL A 108 -12.52 -20.45 2.64
CA VAL A 108 -12.56 -20.78 1.21
C VAL A 108 -13.88 -21.44 0.84
N GLN A 109 -14.31 -22.45 1.60
CA GLN A 109 -15.58 -23.14 1.36
C GLN A 109 -16.75 -22.16 1.34
N TYR A 110 -16.83 -21.24 2.32
CA TYR A 110 -17.87 -20.22 2.35
C TYR A 110 -17.85 -19.33 1.11
N LEU A 111 -16.68 -18.86 0.67
CA LEU A 111 -16.55 -18.03 -0.52
C LEU A 111 -17.04 -18.75 -1.77
N GLU A 112 -16.66 -20.02 -1.94
CA GLU A 112 -17.09 -20.84 -3.09
C GLU A 112 -18.60 -21.14 -3.05
N GLU A 113 -19.16 -21.40 -1.87
CA GLU A 113 -20.61 -21.60 -1.68
C GLU A 113 -21.43 -20.34 -1.98
N GLU A 114 -20.89 -19.15 -1.68
CA GLU A 114 -21.46 -17.85 -2.05
C GLU A 114 -21.16 -17.46 -3.52
N GLY A 115 -20.60 -18.38 -4.32
CA GLY A 115 -20.35 -18.18 -5.75
C GLY A 115 -19.15 -17.29 -6.09
N GLN A 116 -18.29 -17.01 -5.11
CA GLN A 116 -17.10 -16.18 -5.28
C GLN A 116 -15.93 -17.04 -5.78
N LYS A 117 -14.92 -16.39 -6.38
CA LYS A 117 -13.76 -17.09 -6.98
C LYS A 117 -12.57 -17.06 -6.04
N VAL A 118 -11.99 -18.23 -5.77
CA VAL A 118 -10.72 -18.36 -5.04
C VAL A 118 -9.65 -18.88 -5.98
N LEU A 119 -8.54 -18.15 -6.12
CA LEU A 119 -7.40 -18.55 -6.95
C LEU A 119 -6.12 -18.65 -6.11
N TYR A 120 -5.36 -19.72 -6.33
CA TYR A 120 -4.12 -20.02 -5.61
C TYR A 120 -2.89 -19.71 -6.48
N SER A 121 -1.70 -19.68 -5.87
CA SER A 121 -0.43 -19.50 -6.60
C SER A 121 -0.36 -18.23 -7.47
N VAL A 122 -1.03 -17.16 -7.04
CA VAL A 122 -1.06 -15.88 -7.75
C VAL A 122 0.09 -14.99 -7.26
N ASP A 123 1.13 -14.87 -8.08
CA ASP A 123 2.20 -13.90 -7.87
C ASP A 123 1.73 -12.49 -8.24
N ALA A 124 1.58 -11.63 -7.22
CA ALA A 124 1.18 -10.23 -7.40
C ALA A 124 2.06 -9.45 -8.40
N THR A 125 3.34 -9.83 -8.54
CA THR A 125 4.29 -9.18 -9.47
C THR A 125 4.13 -9.64 -10.92
N ARG A 126 3.24 -10.63 -11.17
CA ARG A 126 2.99 -11.27 -12.46
C ARG A 126 1.53 -11.75 -12.61
N SER A 127 0.58 -11.10 -11.93
CA SER A 127 -0.82 -11.53 -11.85
C SER A 127 -1.51 -11.52 -13.22
N ASP A 128 -1.11 -10.60 -14.10
CA ASP A 128 -1.50 -10.53 -15.51
C ASP A 128 -1.17 -11.80 -16.33
N LYS A 129 -0.20 -12.60 -15.87
CA LYS A 129 0.23 -13.84 -16.51
C LYS A 129 -0.38 -15.09 -15.87
N HIS A 130 -1.14 -14.94 -14.80
CA HIS A 130 -1.79 -16.07 -14.15
C HIS A 130 -2.95 -16.58 -15.01
N LYS A 131 -2.91 -17.85 -15.46
CA LYS A 131 -3.82 -18.38 -16.49
C LYS A 131 -5.30 -18.25 -16.11
N GLN A 132 -5.66 -18.64 -14.88
CA GLN A 132 -7.05 -18.58 -14.43
C GLN A 132 -7.52 -17.13 -14.26
N LEU A 133 -6.66 -16.25 -13.74
CA LEU A 133 -7.01 -14.83 -13.58
C LEU A 133 -7.17 -14.14 -14.95
N ALA A 134 -6.29 -14.45 -15.91
CA ALA A 134 -6.41 -13.97 -17.28
C ALA A 134 -7.70 -14.47 -17.95
N LYS A 135 -8.10 -15.73 -17.71
CA LYS A 135 -9.38 -16.27 -18.16
C LYS A 135 -10.56 -15.52 -17.55
N THR A 136 -10.55 -15.33 -16.22
CA THR A 136 -11.54 -14.53 -15.49
C THR A 136 -11.65 -13.12 -16.05
N VAL A 137 -10.53 -12.49 -16.43
CA VAL A 137 -10.57 -11.16 -17.06
C VAL A 137 -11.12 -11.18 -18.49
N ALA A 138 -10.80 -12.22 -19.26
CA ALA A 138 -11.27 -12.36 -20.64
C ALA A 138 -12.78 -12.66 -20.73
N GLU A 139 -13.33 -13.41 -19.78
CA GLU A 139 -14.73 -13.85 -19.79
C GLU A 139 -15.67 -12.83 -19.13
N GLU A 140 -15.21 -12.16 -18.07
CA GLU A 140 -16.08 -11.33 -17.21
C GLU A 140 -15.64 -9.85 -17.17
N GLY A 141 -14.52 -9.51 -17.81
CA GLY A 141 -14.00 -8.14 -17.88
C GLY A 141 -12.96 -7.81 -16.79
N LYS A 142 -12.63 -6.52 -16.66
CA LYS A 142 -11.63 -6.03 -15.70
C LYS A 142 -12.26 -5.72 -14.35
N PHE A 143 -11.45 -5.38 -13.35
CA PHE A 143 -11.89 -5.11 -11.99
C PHE A 143 -12.12 -3.62 -11.74
N ASN A 144 -13.17 -3.30 -10.98
CA ASN A 144 -13.43 -1.95 -10.47
C ASN A 144 -12.46 -1.61 -9.34
N VAL A 145 -12.19 -2.57 -8.44
CA VAL A 145 -11.32 -2.35 -7.29
C VAL A 145 -10.34 -3.50 -7.16
N ILE A 146 -9.04 -3.18 -7.05
CA ILE A 146 -7.98 -4.15 -6.75
C ILE A 146 -7.39 -3.81 -5.39
N LEU A 147 -7.50 -4.71 -4.41
CA LEU A 147 -6.97 -4.50 -3.07
C LEU A 147 -5.74 -5.39 -2.82
N PHE A 148 -4.71 -4.80 -2.21
CA PHE A 148 -3.57 -5.54 -1.66
C PHE A 148 -3.30 -5.08 -0.23
N ASN A 149 -3.83 -5.86 0.72
CA ASN A 149 -3.71 -5.55 2.14
C ASN A 149 -2.39 -6.07 2.70
N PHE A 150 -1.62 -5.18 3.34
CA PHE A 150 -0.37 -5.48 4.04
C PHE A 150 0.67 -6.28 3.22
N PRO A 151 0.97 -5.87 1.96
CA PRO A 151 1.89 -6.60 1.09
C PRO A 151 3.26 -6.77 1.73
N HIS A 152 3.80 -7.99 1.68
CA HIS A 152 5.13 -8.29 2.20
C HIS A 152 5.76 -9.47 1.48
N VAL A 153 7.07 -9.41 1.20
CA VAL A 153 7.79 -10.51 0.51
C VAL A 153 8.07 -11.74 1.39
N GLY A 154 8.06 -11.56 2.72
CA GLY A 154 8.32 -12.59 3.73
C GLY A 154 9.77 -13.10 3.72
N GLY A 155 10.43 -13.14 4.89
CA GLY A 155 11.62 -13.98 5.11
C GLY A 155 12.88 -13.77 4.24
N LYS A 156 12.92 -12.81 3.30
CA LYS A 156 14.04 -12.64 2.35
C LYS A 156 15.33 -12.08 2.96
N SER A 157 15.24 -11.35 4.07
CA SER A 157 16.41 -10.82 4.78
C SER A 157 16.06 -10.40 6.20
N THR A 158 17.03 -10.40 7.10
CA THR A 158 16.93 -9.79 8.44
C THR A 158 17.41 -8.33 8.45
N ASP A 159 18.10 -7.89 7.39
CA ASP A 159 18.57 -6.51 7.22
C ASP A 159 17.39 -5.60 6.84
N VAL A 160 17.13 -4.58 7.66
CA VAL A 160 15.99 -3.66 7.50
C VAL A 160 16.02 -2.98 6.13
N ASN A 161 17.18 -2.51 5.67
CA ASN A 161 17.29 -1.79 4.40
C ASN A 161 17.08 -2.72 3.20
N ARG A 162 17.52 -3.97 3.27
CA ARG A 162 17.22 -4.97 2.23
C ARG A 162 15.74 -5.32 2.23
N GLN A 163 15.12 -5.51 3.40
CA GLN A 163 13.67 -5.76 3.49
C GLN A 163 12.86 -4.59 2.90
N VAL A 164 13.23 -3.34 3.20
CA VAL A 164 12.61 -2.16 2.59
C VAL A 164 12.71 -2.23 1.06
N ARG A 165 13.89 -2.48 0.50
CA ARG A 165 14.06 -2.57 -0.97
C ARG A 165 13.23 -3.68 -1.59
N PHE A 166 13.20 -4.87 -1.00
CA PHE A 166 12.40 -5.98 -1.53
C PHE A 166 10.89 -5.69 -1.51
N ASN A 167 10.39 -5.07 -0.44
CA ASN A 167 8.98 -4.70 -0.35
C ASN A 167 8.62 -3.52 -1.28
N GLN A 168 9.55 -2.57 -1.49
CA GLN A 168 9.40 -1.54 -2.52
C GLN A 168 9.33 -2.14 -3.92
N GLU A 169 10.20 -3.09 -4.24
CA GLU A 169 10.20 -3.78 -5.54
C GLU A 169 8.89 -4.57 -5.77
N LEU A 170 8.40 -5.26 -4.74
CA LEU A 170 7.09 -5.93 -4.77
C LEU A 170 5.98 -4.96 -5.15
N LEU A 171 5.89 -3.82 -4.45
CA LEU A 171 4.87 -2.81 -4.68
C LEU A 171 4.96 -2.20 -6.08
N VAL A 172 6.16 -1.86 -6.55
CA VAL A 172 6.34 -1.30 -7.90
C VAL A 172 5.86 -2.27 -8.98
N LYS A 173 6.25 -3.55 -8.89
CA LYS A 173 5.82 -4.56 -9.86
C LYS A 173 4.32 -4.83 -9.78
N PHE A 174 3.77 -4.92 -8.57
CA PHE A 174 2.33 -5.03 -8.36
C PHE A 174 1.57 -3.86 -9.00
N PHE A 175 2.01 -2.62 -8.78
CA PHE A 175 1.37 -1.46 -9.40
C PHE A 175 1.43 -1.52 -10.92
N GLN A 176 2.52 -2.03 -11.50
CA GLN A 176 2.64 -2.18 -12.95
C GLN A 176 1.68 -3.25 -13.51
N THR A 177 1.56 -4.40 -12.84
CA THR A 177 0.68 -5.49 -13.29
C THR A 177 -0.80 -5.19 -13.08
N ALA A 178 -1.15 -4.61 -11.93
CA ALA A 178 -2.53 -4.31 -11.56
C ALA A 178 -3.22 -3.37 -12.57
N GLN A 179 -2.49 -2.46 -13.21
CA GLN A 179 -3.02 -1.57 -14.25
C GLN A 179 -3.64 -2.34 -15.44
N GLY A 180 -3.06 -3.49 -15.80
CA GLY A 180 -3.60 -4.34 -16.86
C GLY A 180 -4.95 -4.96 -16.52
N LEU A 181 -5.22 -5.13 -15.24
CA LEU A 181 -6.41 -5.79 -14.69
C LEU A 181 -7.52 -4.80 -14.31
N LEU A 182 -7.24 -3.49 -14.35
CA LEU A 182 -8.11 -2.44 -13.87
C LEU A 182 -9.01 -1.87 -14.99
N VAL A 183 -10.27 -1.58 -14.68
CA VAL A 183 -11.16 -0.83 -15.58
C VAL A 183 -10.60 0.59 -15.81
N VAL A 184 -10.43 0.97 -17.08
CA VAL A 184 -9.83 2.26 -17.48
C VAL A 184 -10.79 3.20 -18.21
N ASN A 185 -11.91 2.69 -18.74
CA ASN A 185 -12.79 3.42 -19.65
C ASN A 185 -14.05 3.97 -18.97
N GLY A 186 -13.90 4.53 -17.78
CA GLY A 186 -14.96 5.29 -17.13
C GLY A 186 -15.12 6.67 -17.77
N ASN A 187 -16.36 7.05 -18.11
CA ASN A 187 -16.72 8.38 -18.57
C ASN A 187 -16.69 9.41 -17.42
N SER A 188 -16.75 8.95 -16.17
CA SER A 188 -16.59 9.75 -14.97
C SER A 188 -15.40 9.29 -14.12
N ASP A 189 -14.97 10.11 -13.17
CA ASP A 189 -13.94 9.73 -12.20
C ASP A 189 -14.40 8.62 -11.23
N GLU A 190 -15.71 8.42 -11.09
CA GLU A 190 -16.33 7.37 -10.27
C GLU A 190 -16.37 6.02 -11.01
N GLU A 191 -16.32 6.03 -12.35
CA GLU A 191 -16.32 4.82 -13.18
C GLU A 191 -14.91 4.30 -13.48
N LYS A 192 -13.86 5.03 -13.07
CA LYS A 192 -12.47 4.57 -13.22
C LYS A 192 -12.14 3.61 -12.10
N GLY A 193 -11.53 2.48 -12.45
CA GLY A 193 -11.10 1.52 -11.45
C GLY A 193 -10.04 2.10 -10.52
N THR A 194 -9.98 1.58 -9.30
CA THR A 194 -9.03 1.97 -8.26
C THR A 194 -8.18 0.81 -7.76
N ILE A 195 -6.97 1.14 -7.33
CA ILE A 195 -6.09 0.21 -6.60
C ILE A 195 -6.01 0.69 -5.16
N VAL A 196 -6.21 -0.21 -4.21
CA VAL A 196 -6.13 0.08 -2.77
C VAL A 196 -4.98 -0.71 -2.17
N VAL A 197 -4.04 -0.02 -1.54
CA VAL A 197 -2.97 -0.66 -0.75
C VAL A 197 -3.08 -0.24 0.69
N THR A 198 -3.13 -1.21 1.59
CA THR A 198 -3.17 -0.98 3.04
C THR A 198 -1.82 -1.32 3.65
N LEU A 199 -1.27 -0.42 4.46
CA LEU A 199 -0.01 -0.61 5.19
C LEU A 199 -0.19 -0.25 6.66
N PHE A 200 0.59 -0.90 7.53
CA PHE A 200 0.73 -0.41 8.89
C PHE A 200 1.37 0.98 8.90
N GLU A 201 1.02 1.78 9.90
CA GLU A 201 1.70 3.04 10.17
C GLU A 201 3.00 2.81 10.97
N GLY A 202 3.98 3.69 10.76
CA GLY A 202 5.31 3.61 11.35
C GLY A 202 6.33 2.78 10.56
N GLU A 203 7.58 2.79 11.04
CA GLU A 203 8.66 2.03 10.41
C GLU A 203 8.46 0.51 10.59
N PRO A 204 8.92 -0.33 9.64
CA PRO A 204 9.61 0.06 8.40
C PRO A 204 8.68 0.47 7.25
N TYR A 205 7.35 0.36 7.41
CA TYR A 205 6.37 0.57 6.33
C TYR A 205 6.37 1.99 5.78
N THR A 206 6.59 2.98 6.63
CA THR A 206 6.75 4.39 6.21
C THR A 206 7.94 4.59 5.27
N LEU A 207 9.03 3.84 5.45
CA LEU A 207 10.21 3.91 4.59
C LEU A 207 9.94 3.39 3.17
N TRP A 208 8.85 2.65 2.96
CA TRP A 208 8.52 2.14 1.64
C TRP A 208 8.03 3.25 0.72
N ASN A 209 7.47 4.33 1.28
CA ASN A 209 7.00 5.51 0.56
C ASN A 209 6.05 5.16 -0.59
N VAL A 210 4.97 4.43 -0.26
CA VAL A 210 4.03 3.84 -1.22
C VAL A 210 3.46 4.83 -2.24
N LYS A 211 3.26 6.10 -1.86
CA LYS A 211 2.78 7.16 -2.75
C LYS A 211 3.76 7.45 -3.89
N ASP A 212 5.05 7.53 -3.57
CA ASP A 212 6.08 7.80 -4.56
C ASP A 212 6.34 6.59 -5.45
N LEU A 213 6.29 5.37 -4.89
CA LEU A 213 6.34 4.14 -5.67
C LEU A 213 5.21 4.07 -6.71
N ALA A 214 3.97 4.34 -6.28
CA ALA A 214 2.81 4.35 -7.17
C ALA A 214 2.94 5.41 -8.26
N ARG A 215 3.45 6.61 -7.90
CA ARG A 215 3.70 7.69 -8.87
C ARG A 215 4.70 7.27 -9.95
N HIS A 216 5.80 6.62 -9.57
CA HIS A 216 6.79 6.11 -10.52
C HIS A 216 6.24 4.94 -11.36
N ALA A 217 5.23 4.23 -10.87
CA ALA A 217 4.52 3.21 -11.62
C ALA A 217 3.43 3.78 -12.57
N GLY A 218 3.23 5.10 -12.62
CA GLY A 218 2.23 5.74 -13.52
C GLY A 218 0.85 5.96 -12.89
N LEU A 219 0.73 5.77 -11.57
CA LEU A 219 -0.51 5.99 -10.83
C LEU A 219 -0.52 7.36 -10.14
N GLU A 220 -1.70 7.84 -9.76
CA GLU A 220 -1.85 8.98 -8.87
C GLU A 220 -2.62 8.61 -7.61
N VAL A 221 -2.27 9.26 -6.49
CA VAL A 221 -2.95 9.07 -5.20
C VAL A 221 -4.23 9.91 -5.23
N VAL A 222 -5.38 9.26 -5.04
CA VAL A 222 -6.67 9.94 -4.94
C VAL A 222 -6.91 10.41 -3.52
N ARG A 223 -6.80 9.49 -2.55
CA ARG A 223 -7.04 9.74 -1.13
C ARG A 223 -6.36 8.67 -0.26
N SER A 224 -6.38 8.88 1.04
CA SER A 224 -6.01 7.86 2.03
C SER A 224 -6.89 7.97 3.25
N PHE A 225 -7.17 6.86 3.92
CA PHE A 225 -8.03 6.79 5.10
C PHE A 225 -7.48 5.77 6.10
N LYS A 226 -7.88 5.89 7.37
CA LYS A 226 -7.50 4.93 8.41
C LYS A 226 -8.18 3.59 8.12
N PHE A 227 -7.40 2.51 8.11
CA PHE A 227 -7.95 1.17 8.04
C PHE A 227 -8.42 0.78 9.44
N LEU A 228 -9.69 0.40 9.56
CA LEU A 228 -10.31 -0.06 10.79
C LEU A 228 -10.65 -1.54 10.62
N ALA A 229 -9.93 -2.41 11.34
CA ALA A 229 -10.15 -3.86 11.26
C ALA A 229 -11.57 -4.23 11.72
N GLU A 230 -12.13 -3.47 12.66
CA GLU A 230 -13.48 -3.64 13.20
C GLU A 230 -14.58 -3.39 12.17
N ALA A 231 -14.26 -2.72 11.06
CA ALA A 231 -15.17 -2.58 9.92
C ALA A 231 -15.39 -3.88 9.15
N TYR A 232 -14.57 -4.90 9.43
CA TYR A 232 -14.59 -6.21 8.78
C TYR A 232 -14.76 -7.30 9.84
N PRO A 233 -16.00 -7.55 10.33
CA PRO A 233 -16.27 -8.59 11.30
C PRO A 233 -15.71 -9.96 10.87
N GLY A 234 -14.96 -10.60 11.77
CA GLY A 234 -14.31 -11.88 11.51
C GLY A 234 -12.96 -11.79 10.78
N TYR A 235 -12.51 -10.61 10.38
CA TYR A 235 -11.16 -10.42 9.85
C TYR A 235 -10.11 -10.63 10.95
N GLU A 236 -9.09 -11.44 10.65
CA GLU A 236 -7.91 -11.60 11.50
C GLU A 236 -6.63 -11.34 10.69
N HIS A 237 -5.71 -10.56 11.25
CA HIS A 237 -4.46 -10.29 10.56
C HIS A 237 -3.49 -11.46 10.74
N VAL A 238 -3.27 -12.22 9.67
CA VAL A 238 -2.29 -13.31 9.64
C VAL A 238 -1.00 -12.92 8.94
N ARG A 239 0.12 -13.49 9.40
CA ARG A 239 1.46 -13.23 8.83
C ARG A 239 1.75 -14.22 7.69
N THR A 240 2.72 -13.87 6.83
CA THR A 240 3.21 -14.76 5.76
C THR A 240 3.82 -16.09 6.23
N LEU A 241 3.95 -16.31 7.54
CA LEU A 241 4.43 -17.56 8.14
C LEU A 241 3.28 -18.46 8.65
N GLY A 242 2.04 -18.00 8.57
CA GLY A 242 0.89 -18.73 9.11
C GLY A 242 0.70 -18.62 10.61
N ASN A 243 -0.01 -19.60 11.15
CA ASN A 243 -0.29 -19.73 12.57
C ASN A 243 1.01 -20.02 13.34
N LEU A 244 1.53 -19.04 14.08
CA LEU A 244 2.74 -19.20 14.87
C LEU A 244 2.44 -19.95 16.19
N VAL A 245 3.00 -21.14 16.36
CA VAL A 245 2.92 -21.89 17.61
C VAL A 245 3.66 -21.12 18.72
N GLY A 246 2.96 -20.84 19.82
CA GLY A 246 3.48 -20.00 20.92
C GLY A 246 3.30 -18.50 20.69
N GLY A 247 2.42 -18.13 19.74
CA GLY A 247 2.00 -16.78 19.38
C GLY A 247 2.29 -15.75 20.46
N GLY A 248 3.46 -15.10 20.36
CA GLY A 248 3.69 -13.86 21.09
C GLY A 248 2.51 -12.95 20.76
N GLY A 249 1.92 -12.29 21.77
CA GLY A 249 0.66 -11.55 21.70
C GLY A 249 0.63 -10.34 20.75
N TRP A 250 1.35 -10.41 19.65
CA TRP A 250 1.32 -9.52 18.52
C TRP A 250 0.04 -9.79 17.73
N LYS A 251 -0.80 -8.76 17.65
CA LYS A 251 -2.03 -8.71 16.88
C LYS A 251 -1.87 -7.60 15.85
N GLY A 252 -1.99 -7.96 14.57
CA GLY A 252 -1.83 -6.99 13.49
C GLY A 252 -2.99 -6.00 13.48
N GLU A 253 -4.19 -6.48 13.77
CA GLU A 253 -5.44 -5.72 13.84
C GLU A 253 -5.41 -4.59 14.88
N ASP A 254 -4.64 -4.74 15.96
CA ASP A 254 -4.49 -3.71 16.99
C ASP A 254 -3.53 -2.57 16.56
N ARG A 255 -2.84 -2.71 15.42
CA ARG A 255 -1.90 -1.71 14.93
C ARG A 255 -2.61 -0.69 14.05
N GLU A 256 -2.23 0.57 14.24
CA GLU A 256 -2.63 1.65 13.34
C GLU A 256 -2.21 1.33 11.90
N ALA A 257 -3.16 1.44 10.97
CA ALA A 257 -2.97 1.14 9.57
C ALA A 257 -3.69 2.17 8.69
N ARG A 258 -3.20 2.33 7.46
CA ARG A 258 -3.71 3.28 6.48
C ARG A 258 -3.86 2.64 5.12
N SER A 259 -5.02 2.84 4.51
CA SER A 259 -5.30 2.48 3.13
C SER A 259 -5.08 3.69 2.22
N TYR A 260 -4.44 3.46 1.07
CA TYR A 260 -4.18 4.45 0.04
C TYR A 260 -4.90 4.04 -1.24
N VAL A 261 -5.69 4.95 -1.79
CA VAL A 261 -6.43 4.74 -3.03
C VAL A 261 -5.67 5.38 -4.18
N PHE A 262 -5.38 4.60 -5.20
CA PHE A 262 -4.67 5.01 -6.40
C PHE A 262 -5.54 4.81 -7.63
N ARG A 263 -5.28 5.61 -8.66
CA ARG A 263 -5.89 5.45 -9.98
C ARG A 263 -4.88 5.67 -11.09
N MET A 264 -5.24 5.25 -12.31
CA MET A 264 -4.48 5.58 -13.51
C MET A 264 -4.39 7.09 -13.68
N LYS A 265 -3.19 7.61 -13.92
CA LYS A 265 -3.00 9.05 -14.18
C LYS A 265 -3.78 9.42 -15.46
N GLY A 266 -4.74 10.35 -15.32
CA GLY A 266 -5.54 10.82 -16.45
C GLY A 266 -4.66 11.43 -17.55
N GLY A 267 -4.81 10.93 -18.78
CA GLY A 267 -4.04 11.39 -19.94
C GLY A 267 -4.41 12.82 -20.36
N GLY A 268 -3.79 13.81 -19.72
CA GLY A 268 -3.60 15.13 -20.32
C GLY A 268 -2.50 15.02 -21.37
N GLY A 269 -2.86 14.84 -22.64
CA GLY A 269 -1.91 14.85 -23.74
C GLY A 269 -1.22 16.20 -23.88
N ASN A 270 0.09 16.26 -23.67
CA ASN A 270 1.01 16.72 -24.70
C ASN A 270 2.43 16.17 -24.47
N GLY A 271 3.03 15.69 -25.55
CA GLY A 271 4.31 15.01 -25.56
C GLY A 271 5.48 15.88 -25.13
N GLY A 272 6.25 15.38 -24.16
CA GLY A 272 7.69 15.54 -24.13
C GLY A 272 8.31 14.24 -24.61
N GLY A 273 8.17 13.95 -25.91
CA GLY A 273 8.85 12.83 -26.53
C GLY A 273 10.35 12.98 -26.29
N ASN A 274 10.96 11.94 -25.74
CA ASN A 274 12.41 11.78 -25.80
C ASN A 274 12.77 11.35 -27.23
N GLU A 275 12.40 12.16 -28.22
CA GLU A 275 12.95 12.09 -29.56
C GLU A 275 14.38 12.61 -29.48
N LYS A 276 15.32 11.77 -29.89
CA LYS A 276 16.72 12.19 -30.02
C LYS A 276 16.78 13.42 -30.94
N PRO A 277 17.58 14.45 -30.61
CA PRO A 277 17.69 15.65 -31.43
C PRO A 277 18.07 15.29 -32.89
N LYS A 278 17.28 15.78 -33.85
CA LYS A 278 17.51 15.58 -35.29
C LYS A 278 18.90 16.09 -35.68
N THR A 279 19.61 15.35 -36.53
CA THR A 279 20.93 15.77 -37.01
C THR A 279 20.80 16.92 -38.01
N GLN A 280 21.89 17.65 -38.25
CA GLN A 280 21.90 18.75 -39.24
C GLN A 280 21.51 18.27 -40.66
N ALA A 281 21.81 17.01 -40.98
CA ALA A 281 21.43 16.36 -42.24
C ALA A 281 19.92 16.09 -42.34
N ASP A 282 19.28 15.72 -41.23
CA ASP A 282 17.83 15.49 -41.18
C ASP A 282 17.05 16.80 -41.37
N MET A 283 17.56 17.89 -40.79
CA MET A 283 16.98 19.22 -40.96
C MET A 283 17.10 19.74 -42.40
N GLN A 284 18.22 19.47 -43.09
CA GLN A 284 18.38 19.85 -44.50
C GLN A 284 17.42 19.09 -45.41
N LYS A 285 17.24 17.78 -45.22
CA LYS A 285 16.28 16.98 -46.00
C LYS A 285 14.84 17.44 -45.81
N GLU A 286 14.48 17.82 -44.58
CA GLU A 286 13.14 18.34 -44.28
C GLU A 286 12.90 19.72 -44.92
N MET A 287 13.89 20.62 -44.91
CA MET A 287 13.80 21.89 -45.62
C MET A 287 13.68 21.73 -47.13
N GLU A 288 14.42 20.79 -47.75
CA GLU A 288 14.30 20.52 -49.18
C GLU A 288 12.94 19.97 -49.56
N ARG A 289 12.36 19.09 -48.72
CA ARG A 289 11.00 18.57 -48.91
C ARG A 289 9.98 19.70 -48.89
N GLN A 290 10.04 20.56 -47.87
CA GLN A 290 9.14 21.71 -47.74
C GLN A 290 9.30 22.73 -48.88
N ARG A 291 10.53 22.92 -49.39
CA ARG A 291 10.79 23.80 -50.54
C ARG A 291 10.15 23.25 -51.82
N ARG A 292 10.22 21.94 -52.06
CA ARG A 292 9.57 21.29 -53.22
C ARG A 292 8.04 21.39 -53.14
N GLU A 293 7.48 21.21 -51.96
CA GLU A 293 6.03 21.34 -51.73
C GLU A 293 5.53 22.77 -51.98
N ARG A 294 6.29 23.80 -51.57
CA ARG A 294 5.95 25.21 -51.86
C ARG A 294 6.01 25.56 -53.34
N LEU A 295 6.94 24.98 -54.09
CA LEU A 295 7.09 25.24 -55.53
C LEU A 295 6.03 24.54 -56.39
N GLY A 296 5.42 23.46 -55.90
CA GLY A 296 4.33 22.77 -56.60
C GLY A 296 2.93 23.42 -56.46
N ALA A 297 2.77 24.39 -55.55
CA ALA A 297 1.47 25.00 -55.23
C ALA A 297 1.23 26.38 -55.89
N GLY A 298 2.26 26.97 -56.51
CA GLY A 298 2.21 28.34 -57.08
C GLY A 298 1.56 28.46 -58.46
N ASP A 299 1.51 27.39 -59.24
CA ASP A 299 1.07 27.44 -60.65
C ASP A 299 -0.46 27.47 -60.84
N LYS A 300 -1.23 27.45 -59.74
CA LYS A 300 -2.71 27.43 -59.78
C LYS A 300 -3.40 28.69 -59.24
N ARG A 301 -2.67 29.71 -58.78
CA ARG A 301 -3.26 30.96 -58.24
C ARG A 301 -2.62 32.20 -58.88
N LYS A 302 -3.42 32.89 -59.71
CA LYS A 302 -3.23 34.23 -60.32
C LYS A 302 -2.44 34.27 -61.65
N ARG A 303 -2.97 34.26 -62.88
CA ARG A 303 -4.33 34.21 -63.49
C ARG A 303 -5.43 35.15 -62.99
N ALA A 304 -5.15 36.11 -62.11
CA ALA A 304 -6.21 36.91 -61.46
C ALA A 304 -5.72 38.29 -60.97
N LYS A 305 -4.71 38.89 -61.60
CA LYS A 305 -4.24 40.24 -61.23
C LYS A 305 -3.68 41.06 -62.41
N ASP A 306 -4.12 40.73 -63.62
CA ASP A 306 -4.33 41.75 -64.65
C ASP A 306 -5.61 42.50 -64.22
N GLU A 307 -5.68 43.81 -64.46
CA GLU A 307 -6.71 44.76 -63.99
C GLU A 307 -6.44 45.31 -62.57
N ASP A 308 -5.71 46.42 -62.45
CA ASP A 308 -6.25 47.73 -62.02
C ASP A 308 -5.14 48.79 -61.77
N SER A 309 -5.36 50.02 -62.28
CA SER A 309 -4.71 51.34 -61.97
C SER A 309 -3.19 51.53 -62.24
N SER A 310 -2.65 52.42 -63.09
CA SER A 310 -3.02 53.69 -63.76
C SER A 310 -3.25 54.95 -62.89
N SER A 311 -2.47 56.00 -63.22
CA SER A 311 -2.51 57.46 -62.88
C SER A 311 -2.05 57.88 -61.46
N ASP A 312 -1.34 58.99 -61.17
CA ASP A 312 -1.17 60.33 -61.80
C ASP A 312 0.18 61.03 -61.41
N GLU A 313 0.46 62.13 -62.14
CA GLU A 313 1.52 63.17 -62.07
C GLU A 313 1.53 63.96 -60.73
N GLU A 314 2.55 64.72 -60.26
CA GLU A 314 3.54 65.67 -60.82
C GLU A 314 4.97 65.45 -60.29
#